data_AF-A0A7S1MUQ5-F1
#
_entry.id   AF-A0A7S1MUQ5-F1
#
_cell.length_a   1.000
_cell.length_b   1.000
_cell.length_c   1.000
_cell.angle_alpha   90.00
_cell.angle_beta   90.00
_cell.angle_gamma   90.00
#
_symmetry.space_group_name_H-M   'P 1'
#
loop_
_entity.id
_entity.type
_entity.pdbx_description
1 polymer ?
#
loop_
_entity_poly.entity_id
_entity_poly.type
_entity_poly.pdbx_seq_one_letter_code
_entity_poly.pdbx_strand_id
1 'polypeptide(L)'
;LYGGNDYGNTLIPADNANYDLYSAIRGGGAGRTAGGLALAQADLAATVLTPAVPQTLTNNVRYALSPPLTGLTSLWNQGKLAVQLNVGSLIAPLTKTQYLAGNTAAHPIPPLLMAHSDQRNTWMMGDLAKSIKTGYGGRLGDYALAANGGSAFTAIDVGYNSYFLAGDTARQYRVGVNGPVAVNALSKPAFGGAGLTAALNALAGKSADHAMEADYLSVLNRSISAQAQLTGALAGVSLVTPFRTNSALASHTLSDQLNVVAKVIAS
;
A
#
# COMPACT_ATOMS: atom_id res chain seq x y z
N LEU A 1 3.18 -10.64 4.41
CA LEU A 1 2.87 -10.42 2.97
C LEU A 1 1.54 -9.66 2.94
N TYR A 2 1.48 -8.45 2.37
CA TYR A 2 0.32 -7.52 2.47
C TYR A 2 -0.95 -7.96 1.70
N GLY A 3 -1.13 -9.27 1.48
CA GLY A 3 -2.08 -9.82 0.51
C GLY A 3 -1.47 -9.88 -0.90
N GLY A 4 -1.61 -11.01 -1.57
CA GLY A 4 -1.31 -11.13 -2.99
C GLY A 4 -2.60 -10.90 -3.78
N ASN A 5 -2.56 -10.00 -4.78
CA ASN A 5 -3.66 -9.89 -5.72
C ASN A 5 -3.45 -10.90 -6.85
N ASP A 6 -4.41 -11.79 -7.05
CA ASP A 6 -4.50 -12.60 -8.25
C ASP A 6 -5.07 -11.75 -9.39
N TYR A 7 -4.18 -11.01 -10.06
CA TYR A 7 -4.57 -10.09 -11.13
C TYR A 7 -5.36 -10.81 -12.25
N GLY A 8 -5.05 -12.08 -12.50
CA GLY A 8 -5.73 -12.91 -13.51
C GLY A 8 -7.20 -13.19 -13.18
N ASN A 9 -7.59 -13.12 -11.90
CA ASN A 9 -8.98 -13.21 -11.45
C ASN A 9 -9.58 -11.84 -11.06
N THR A 10 -8.81 -10.76 -11.17
CA THR A 10 -9.30 -9.39 -11.01
C THR A 10 -9.89 -8.86 -12.31
N LEU A 11 -9.15 -9.03 -13.41
CA LEU A 11 -9.52 -8.60 -14.76
C LEU A 11 -9.37 -9.79 -15.70
N ILE A 12 -10.50 -10.30 -16.19
CA ILE A 12 -10.60 -11.61 -16.84
C ILE A 12 -11.04 -11.40 -18.29
N PRO A 13 -10.40 -12.05 -19.28
CA PRO A 13 -10.91 -12.03 -20.65
C PRO A 13 -12.34 -12.60 -20.69
N ALA A 14 -13.26 -11.90 -21.34
CA ALA A 14 -14.68 -12.25 -21.40
C ALA A 14 -15.12 -12.74 -22.79
N ASP A 15 -14.36 -12.41 -23.84
CA ASP A 15 -14.60 -12.97 -25.17
C ASP A 15 -14.14 -14.43 -25.27
N ASN A 16 -14.74 -15.17 -26.19
CA ASN A 16 -14.56 -16.61 -26.31
C ASN A 16 -13.09 -17.02 -26.52
N ALA A 17 -12.42 -16.41 -27.50
CA ALA A 17 -11.07 -16.82 -27.88
C ALA A 17 -10.05 -16.57 -26.77
N ASN A 18 -10.10 -15.39 -26.14
CA ASN A 18 -9.16 -15.04 -25.06
C ASN A 18 -9.54 -15.71 -23.73
N TYR A 19 -10.84 -15.92 -23.45
CA TYR A 19 -11.27 -16.70 -22.28
C TYR A 19 -10.82 -18.15 -22.37
N ASP A 20 -10.87 -18.78 -23.56
CA ASP A 20 -10.42 -20.16 -23.75
C ASP A 20 -8.92 -20.32 -23.41
N LEU A 21 -8.09 -19.32 -23.76
CA LEU A 21 -6.67 -19.27 -23.35
C LEU A 21 -6.50 -19.11 -21.84
N TYR A 22 -7.25 -18.19 -21.23
CA TYR A 22 -7.26 -17.99 -19.78
C TYR A 22 -7.66 -19.29 -19.06
N SER A 23 -8.76 -19.91 -19.47
CA SER A 23 -9.29 -21.16 -18.92
C SER A 23 -8.26 -22.28 -19.00
N ALA A 24 -7.62 -22.47 -20.16
CA ALA A 24 -6.60 -23.49 -20.35
C ALA A 24 -5.38 -23.30 -19.43
N ILE A 25 -4.89 -22.07 -19.29
CA ILE A 25 -3.74 -21.74 -18.40
C ILE A 25 -4.10 -21.93 -16.93
N ARG A 26 -5.37 -21.73 -16.57
CA ARG A 26 -5.86 -21.66 -15.19
C ARG A 26 -6.59 -22.92 -14.72
N GLY A 27 -6.71 -23.92 -15.57
CA GLY A 27 -7.32 -25.22 -15.26
C GLY A 27 -8.84 -25.22 -15.27
N GLY A 28 -9.48 -24.38 -16.07
CA GLY A 28 -10.94 -24.27 -16.17
C GLY A 28 -11.61 -25.53 -16.71
N GLY A 29 -12.91 -25.65 -16.40
CA GLY A 29 -13.71 -26.82 -16.73
C GLY A 29 -14.20 -26.83 -18.17
N ALA A 30 -14.65 -28.01 -18.62
CA ALA A 30 -15.23 -28.19 -19.95
C ALA A 30 -16.42 -27.24 -20.17
N GLY A 31 -16.57 -26.72 -21.39
CA GLY A 31 -17.64 -25.79 -21.72
C GLY A 31 -17.54 -24.43 -21.00
N ARG A 32 -16.32 -23.99 -20.64
CA ARG A 32 -16.05 -22.71 -19.94
C ARG A 32 -16.70 -22.61 -18.57
N THR A 33 -16.84 -23.76 -17.92
CA THR A 33 -17.24 -23.86 -16.53
C THR A 33 -16.06 -23.55 -15.62
N ALA A 34 -16.34 -23.25 -14.35
CA ALA A 34 -15.30 -23.02 -13.36
C ALA A 34 -14.45 -24.29 -13.17
N GLY A 35 -13.16 -24.11 -12.88
CA GLY A 35 -12.23 -25.21 -12.63
C GLY A 35 -10.84 -24.69 -12.30
N GLY A 36 -10.10 -25.41 -11.44
CA GLY A 36 -8.78 -24.96 -10.98
C GLY A 36 -8.86 -23.56 -10.35
N LEU A 37 -8.25 -22.58 -11.01
CA LEU A 37 -8.30 -21.16 -10.65
C LEU A 37 -9.15 -20.31 -11.61
N ALA A 38 -9.73 -20.89 -12.65
CA ALA A 38 -10.58 -20.19 -13.60
C ALA A 38 -12.01 -20.05 -13.07
N LEU A 39 -12.56 -18.83 -13.18
CA LEU A 39 -13.98 -18.56 -12.95
C LEU A 39 -14.80 -18.92 -14.19
N ALA A 40 -16.05 -19.38 -14.05
CA ALA A 40 -16.89 -19.70 -15.20
C ALA A 40 -17.16 -18.45 -16.06
N GLN A 41 -17.13 -18.57 -17.39
CA GLN A 41 -17.33 -17.40 -18.27
C GLN A 41 -18.71 -16.77 -18.07
N ALA A 42 -19.73 -17.58 -17.80
CA ALA A 42 -21.10 -17.12 -17.57
C ALA A 42 -21.21 -16.18 -16.34
N ASP A 43 -20.38 -16.39 -15.31
CA ASP A 43 -20.39 -15.58 -14.09
C ASP A 43 -19.85 -14.15 -14.34
N LEU A 44 -19.14 -13.94 -15.44
CA LEU A 44 -18.54 -12.65 -15.82
C LEU A 44 -19.54 -11.71 -16.51
N ALA A 45 -20.71 -12.20 -16.91
CA ALA A 45 -21.65 -11.47 -17.76
C ALA A 45 -22.08 -10.11 -17.17
N ALA A 46 -22.25 -10.04 -15.85
CA ALA A 46 -22.67 -8.82 -15.15
C ALA A 46 -21.55 -7.78 -14.98
N THR A 47 -20.29 -8.14 -15.25
CA THR A 47 -19.10 -7.32 -14.98
C THR A 47 -18.24 -7.08 -16.22
N VAL A 48 -18.77 -7.39 -17.42
CA VAL A 48 -18.11 -7.08 -18.70
C VAL A 48 -17.93 -5.56 -18.83
N LEU A 49 -16.69 -5.16 -19.11
CA LEU A 49 -16.33 -3.76 -19.30
C LEU A 49 -16.56 -3.36 -20.74
N THR A 50 -17.44 -2.37 -20.92
CA THR A 50 -17.64 -1.70 -22.21
C THR A 50 -17.03 -0.30 -22.11
N PRO A 51 -15.97 0.00 -22.88
CA PRO A 51 -15.39 1.35 -22.91
C PRO A 51 -16.40 2.40 -23.39
N ALA A 52 -16.39 3.57 -22.76
CA ALA A 52 -17.25 4.70 -23.17
C ALA A 52 -16.89 5.24 -24.56
N VAL A 53 -15.61 5.18 -24.92
CA VAL A 53 -15.10 5.47 -26.26
C VAL A 53 -14.68 4.14 -26.88
N PRO A 54 -15.12 3.79 -28.11
CA PRO A 54 -14.71 2.55 -28.76
C PRO A 54 -13.19 2.41 -28.83
N GLN A 55 -12.69 1.24 -28.41
CA GLN A 55 -11.27 0.91 -28.41
C GLN A 55 -11.09 -0.50 -28.97
N THR A 56 -10.06 -0.71 -29.78
CA THR A 56 -9.67 -2.04 -30.22
C THR A 56 -8.40 -2.44 -29.49
N LEU A 57 -8.53 -3.40 -28.57
CA LEU A 57 -7.39 -3.99 -27.89
C LEU A 57 -6.74 -5.07 -28.77
N THR A 58 -5.46 -5.38 -28.49
CA THR A 58 -4.76 -6.49 -29.14
C THR A 58 -5.59 -7.77 -29.07
N ASN A 59 -5.69 -8.50 -30.17
CA ASN A 59 -6.52 -9.72 -30.32
C ASN A 59 -8.02 -9.51 -30.07
N ASN A 60 -8.52 -8.28 -30.17
CA ASN A 60 -9.93 -7.92 -29.92
C ASN A 60 -10.43 -8.37 -28.54
N VAL A 61 -9.52 -8.46 -27.55
CA VAL A 61 -9.87 -8.94 -26.22
C VAL A 61 -10.92 -8.02 -25.58
N ARG A 62 -11.92 -8.63 -24.95
CA ARG A 62 -12.86 -7.94 -24.05
C ARG A 62 -12.58 -8.39 -22.64
N TYR A 63 -12.67 -7.49 -21.68
CA TYR A 63 -12.44 -7.82 -20.27
C TYR A 63 -13.72 -7.71 -19.46
N ALA A 64 -13.79 -8.48 -18.38
CA ALA A 64 -14.72 -8.32 -17.29
C ALA A 64 -13.94 -8.19 -15.98
N LEU A 65 -14.51 -7.50 -15.00
CA LEU A 65 -14.01 -7.57 -13.63
C LEU A 65 -14.49 -8.88 -12.97
N SER A 66 -13.81 -9.31 -11.92
CA SER A 66 -14.27 -10.43 -11.09
C SER A 66 -15.73 -10.22 -10.63
N PRO A 67 -16.58 -11.27 -10.55
CA PRO A 67 -17.97 -11.15 -10.12
C PRO A 67 -18.23 -10.34 -8.84
N PRO A 68 -17.42 -10.43 -7.75
CA PRO A 68 -17.65 -9.64 -6.55
C PRO A 68 -17.31 -8.14 -6.69
N LEU A 69 -16.69 -7.71 -7.79
CA LEU A 69 -16.22 -6.34 -7.99
C LEU A 69 -17.30 -5.42 -8.62
N THR A 70 -18.57 -5.68 -8.37
CA THR A 70 -19.70 -4.89 -8.93
C THR A 70 -19.63 -3.40 -8.58
N GLY A 71 -19.09 -3.05 -7.41
CA GLY A 71 -18.83 -1.66 -7.04
C GLY A 71 -17.85 -0.95 -8.00
N LEU A 72 -16.79 -1.64 -8.42
CA LEU A 72 -15.84 -1.12 -9.41
C LEU A 72 -16.45 -1.07 -10.81
N THR A 73 -17.26 -2.07 -11.18
CA THR A 73 -18.03 -2.04 -12.43
C THR A 73 -18.95 -0.83 -12.48
N SER A 74 -19.60 -0.46 -11.37
CA SER A 74 -20.42 0.75 -11.28
C SER A 74 -19.59 2.03 -11.51
N LEU A 75 -18.39 2.12 -10.93
CA LEU A 75 -17.48 3.26 -11.16
C LEU A 75 -17.01 3.33 -12.62
N TRP A 76 -16.71 2.18 -13.25
CA TRP A 76 -16.40 2.11 -14.68
C TRP A 76 -17.55 2.65 -15.53
N ASN A 77 -18.77 2.18 -15.28
CA ASN A 77 -19.96 2.60 -16.01
C ASN A 77 -20.27 4.10 -15.84
N GLN A 78 -19.82 4.70 -14.72
CA GLN A 78 -19.90 6.15 -14.48
C GLN A 78 -18.75 6.94 -15.12
N GLY A 79 -17.80 6.29 -15.80
CA GLY A 79 -16.59 6.94 -16.34
C GLY A 79 -15.58 7.37 -15.26
N LYS A 80 -15.68 6.81 -14.05
CA LYS A 80 -14.84 7.15 -12.89
C LYS A 80 -13.74 6.10 -12.61
N LEU A 81 -13.62 5.09 -13.46
CA LEU A 81 -12.58 4.07 -13.38
C LEU A 81 -11.98 3.85 -14.77
N ALA A 82 -10.66 3.70 -14.82
CA ALA A 82 -9.92 3.25 -15.99
C ALA A 82 -8.99 2.08 -15.59
N VAL A 83 -8.67 1.23 -16.56
CA VAL A 83 -7.76 0.09 -16.36
C VAL A 83 -6.52 0.34 -17.21
N GLN A 84 -5.35 0.34 -16.59
CA GLN A 84 -4.07 0.42 -17.29
C GLN A 84 -3.45 -0.97 -17.42
N LEU A 85 -3.28 -1.43 -18.66
CA LEU A 85 -2.67 -2.71 -18.97
C LEU A 85 -1.15 -2.59 -19.11
N ASN A 86 -0.45 -3.73 -18.98
CA ASN A 86 1.00 -3.84 -19.21
C ASN A 86 1.86 -2.94 -18.32
N VAL A 87 1.43 -2.75 -17.07
CA VAL A 87 2.17 -2.00 -16.06
C VAL A 87 3.22 -2.91 -15.41
N GLY A 88 4.49 -2.48 -15.41
CA GLY A 88 5.61 -3.25 -14.87
C GLY A 88 6.85 -2.39 -14.68
N SER A 89 7.92 -2.97 -14.14
CA SER A 89 9.19 -2.27 -13.87
C SER A 89 10.14 -2.20 -15.07
N LEU A 90 9.76 -2.73 -16.23
CA LEU A 90 10.59 -2.67 -17.43
C LEU A 90 10.79 -1.21 -17.86
N ILE A 91 12.05 -0.85 -18.13
CA ILE A 91 12.43 0.50 -18.61
C ILE A 91 12.60 0.55 -20.14
N ALA A 92 12.51 -0.60 -20.80
CA ALA A 92 12.52 -0.73 -22.24
C ALA A 92 11.69 -1.96 -22.66
N PRO A 93 11.14 -2.00 -23.88
CA PRO A 93 10.50 -3.19 -24.42
C PRO A 93 11.45 -4.39 -24.43
N LEU A 94 10.94 -5.55 -24.00
CA LEU A 94 11.72 -6.79 -23.90
C LEU A 94 10.91 -7.97 -24.41
N THR A 95 11.42 -8.68 -25.42
CA THR A 95 10.81 -9.92 -25.92
C THR A 95 11.29 -11.13 -25.12
N LYS A 96 10.54 -12.25 -25.19
CA LYS A 96 10.93 -13.52 -24.56
C LYS A 96 12.30 -14.01 -25.06
N THR A 97 12.56 -13.92 -26.36
CA THR A 97 13.85 -14.33 -26.94
C THR A 97 14.99 -13.47 -26.42
N GLN A 98 14.81 -12.15 -26.34
CA GLN A 98 15.80 -11.23 -25.79
C GLN A 98 16.07 -11.49 -24.30
N TYR A 99 15.01 -11.73 -23.52
CA TYR A 99 15.13 -12.11 -22.11
C TYR A 99 15.96 -13.39 -21.94
N LEU A 100 15.65 -14.44 -22.72
CA LEU A 100 16.35 -15.72 -22.65
C LEU A 100 17.79 -15.66 -23.17
N ALA A 101 18.12 -14.71 -24.05
CA ALA A 101 19.47 -14.50 -24.55
C ALA A 101 20.42 -13.87 -23.51
N GLY A 102 19.87 -13.24 -22.45
CA GLY A 102 20.67 -12.72 -21.33
C GLY A 102 21.56 -11.50 -21.63
N ASN A 103 21.44 -10.87 -22.80
CA ASN A 103 22.22 -9.68 -23.15
C ASN A 103 21.63 -8.41 -22.51
N THR A 104 21.94 -8.20 -21.22
CA THR A 104 21.44 -7.07 -20.44
C THR A 104 22.02 -5.72 -20.85
N ALA A 105 23.13 -5.70 -21.58
CA ALA A 105 23.71 -4.47 -22.13
C ALA A 105 22.88 -3.93 -23.30
N ALA A 106 22.42 -4.81 -24.20
CA ALA A 106 21.54 -4.43 -25.31
C ALA A 106 20.06 -4.35 -24.90
N HIS A 107 19.66 -5.14 -23.90
CA HIS A 107 18.28 -5.23 -23.42
C HIS A 107 18.25 -5.10 -21.89
N PRO A 108 18.23 -3.86 -21.36
CA PRO A 108 18.24 -3.63 -19.92
C PRO A 108 17.09 -4.36 -19.21
N ILE A 109 17.45 -5.16 -18.20
CA ILE A 109 16.49 -5.90 -17.37
C ILE A 109 16.55 -5.32 -15.96
N PRO A 110 15.39 -4.94 -15.36
CA PRO A 110 15.33 -4.57 -13.96
C PRO A 110 15.97 -5.63 -13.05
N PRO A 111 16.77 -5.24 -12.06
CA PRO A 111 17.41 -6.19 -11.15
C PRO A 111 16.34 -7.01 -10.42
N LEU A 112 16.61 -8.30 -10.21
CA LEU A 112 15.76 -9.21 -9.44
C LEU A 112 14.31 -9.27 -9.96
N LEU A 113 14.15 -9.28 -11.28
CA LEU A 113 12.91 -9.72 -11.94
C LEU A 113 12.48 -11.05 -11.27
N MET A 114 11.25 -11.14 -10.75
CA MET A 114 10.68 -12.25 -9.94
C MET A 114 10.83 -12.15 -8.41
N ALA A 115 11.62 -11.22 -7.88
CA ALA A 115 11.65 -10.96 -6.45
C ALA A 115 10.54 -9.98 -6.05
N HIS A 116 9.46 -10.51 -5.49
CA HIS A 116 8.28 -9.74 -5.09
C HIS A 116 8.58 -8.61 -4.09
N SER A 117 9.59 -8.79 -3.23
CA SER A 117 10.05 -7.75 -2.31
C SER A 117 10.74 -6.61 -3.05
N ASP A 118 11.64 -6.93 -3.98
CA ASP A 118 12.42 -5.92 -4.70
C ASP A 118 11.56 -5.15 -5.68
N GLN A 119 10.66 -5.82 -6.40
CA GLN A 119 9.70 -5.13 -7.27
C GLN A 119 8.83 -4.14 -6.48
N ARG A 120 8.34 -4.55 -5.30
CA ARG A 120 7.57 -3.65 -4.42
C ARG A 120 8.39 -2.45 -3.97
N ASN A 121 9.65 -2.66 -3.59
CA ASN A 121 10.55 -1.58 -3.21
C ASN A 121 10.79 -0.63 -4.38
N THR A 122 11.07 -1.15 -5.59
CA THR A 122 11.21 -0.34 -6.81
C THR A 122 9.99 0.53 -7.05
N TRP A 123 8.78 -0.03 -6.93
CA TRP A 123 7.53 0.73 -7.09
C TRP A 123 7.37 1.82 -6.04
N MET A 124 7.72 1.56 -4.78
CA MET A 124 7.67 2.54 -3.70
C MET A 124 8.75 3.62 -3.83
N MET A 125 9.94 3.24 -4.30
CA MET A 125 11.08 4.14 -4.47
C MET A 125 10.92 5.01 -5.72
N GLY A 126 10.26 4.50 -6.76
CA GLY A 126 10.22 5.13 -8.08
C GLY A 126 11.59 5.10 -8.79
N ASP A 127 12.50 4.24 -8.34
CA ASP A 127 13.86 4.10 -8.87
C ASP A 127 14.30 2.63 -8.78
N LEU A 128 15.14 2.21 -9.72
CA LEU A 128 15.76 0.88 -9.80
C LEU A 128 17.10 0.81 -9.05
N ALA A 129 17.68 1.95 -8.66
CA ALA A 129 18.93 2.05 -7.95
C ALA A 129 18.76 1.63 -6.48
N LYS A 130 19.43 0.53 -6.10
CA LYS A 130 19.42 -0.02 -4.73
C LYS A 130 20.04 0.90 -3.67
N SER A 131 20.76 1.94 -4.08
CA SER A 131 21.42 2.90 -3.20
C SER A 131 20.47 3.95 -2.63
N ILE A 132 19.30 4.14 -3.24
CA ILE A 132 18.32 5.13 -2.80
C ILE A 132 17.48 4.53 -1.67
N LYS A 133 17.41 5.24 -0.54
CA LYS A 133 16.60 4.85 0.63
C LYS A 133 15.33 5.69 0.78
N THR A 134 15.02 6.53 -0.21
CA THR A 134 13.85 7.40 -0.24
C THR A 134 12.83 6.97 -1.28
N GLY A 135 11.57 7.28 -1.02
CA GLY A 135 10.45 7.06 -1.92
C GLY A 135 9.97 8.33 -2.56
N TYR A 136 9.27 8.20 -3.69
CA TYR A 136 8.75 9.36 -4.40
C TYR A 136 7.69 10.12 -3.57
N GLY A 137 6.92 9.44 -2.73
CA GLY A 137 5.98 10.08 -1.80
C GLY A 137 6.69 10.92 -0.74
N GLY A 138 7.79 10.41 -0.18
CA GLY A 138 8.64 11.13 0.76
C GLY A 138 9.33 12.34 0.13
N ARG A 139 9.88 12.18 -1.08
CA ARG A 139 10.46 13.30 -1.86
C ARG A 139 9.42 14.37 -2.21
N LEU A 140 8.17 13.98 -2.48
CA LEU A 140 7.05 14.94 -2.59
C LEU A 140 6.78 15.63 -1.24
N GLY A 141 6.83 14.88 -0.14
CA GLY A 141 6.74 15.41 1.21
C GLY A 141 7.82 16.45 1.53
N ASP A 142 9.06 16.26 1.06
CA ASP A 142 10.15 17.23 1.23
C ASP A 142 9.80 18.61 0.63
N TYR A 143 9.11 18.66 -0.51
CA TYR A 143 8.63 19.92 -1.08
C TYR A 143 7.50 20.56 -0.27
N ALA A 144 6.63 19.75 0.34
CA ALA A 144 5.53 20.22 1.18
C ALA A 144 5.97 20.56 2.62
N LEU A 145 7.20 20.18 3.01
CA LEU A 145 7.70 20.29 4.38
C LEU A 145 7.67 21.74 4.89
N ALA A 146 8.04 22.71 4.04
CA ALA A 146 8.07 24.13 4.41
C ALA A 146 6.68 24.69 4.77
N ALA A 147 5.60 24.06 4.30
CA ALA A 147 4.23 24.44 4.63
C ALA A 147 3.73 23.82 5.95
N ASN A 148 4.51 22.94 6.58
CA ASN A 148 4.18 22.31 7.85
C ASN A 148 4.96 22.94 9.00
N GLY A 149 4.30 23.13 10.15
CA GLY A 149 4.93 23.62 11.39
C GLY A 149 5.95 22.65 12.02
N GLY A 150 6.15 21.47 11.43
CA GLY A 150 7.12 20.47 11.86
C GLY A 150 7.19 19.25 10.93
N SER A 151 8.33 18.56 10.91
CA SER A 151 8.60 17.45 9.98
C SER A 151 7.93 16.13 10.32
N ALA A 152 7.48 15.96 11.57
CA ALA A 152 6.97 14.68 12.07
C ALA A 152 5.67 14.26 11.38
N PHE A 153 4.78 15.19 11.02
CA PHE A 153 3.47 14.87 10.44
C PHE A 153 3.35 15.21 8.95
N THR A 154 4.49 15.48 8.30
CA THR A 154 4.51 15.73 6.84
C THR A 154 4.18 14.47 6.04
N ALA A 155 4.54 13.29 6.57
CA ALA A 155 4.18 12.00 6.01
C ALA A 155 3.76 11.05 7.14
N ILE A 156 2.52 10.55 7.09
CA ILE A 156 1.97 9.64 8.09
C ILE A 156 1.64 8.30 7.42
N ASP A 157 2.15 7.22 7.99
CA ASP A 157 1.85 5.86 7.56
C ASP A 157 0.97 5.14 8.59
N VAL A 158 -0.15 4.62 8.10
CA VAL A 158 -1.06 3.78 8.86
C VAL A 158 -0.79 2.33 8.50
N GLY A 159 0.33 1.79 8.98
CA GLY A 159 0.70 0.43 8.62
C GLY A 159 2.13 0.03 8.91
N TYR A 160 2.80 -0.43 7.87
CA TYR A 160 4.11 -1.06 7.93
C TYR A 160 5.12 -0.19 7.18
N ASN A 161 6.37 -0.21 7.64
CA ASN A 161 7.48 0.55 7.07
C ASN A 161 7.47 0.51 5.53
N SER A 162 7.32 1.69 4.92
CA SER A 162 7.23 1.83 3.47
C SER A 162 8.35 2.75 3.02
N TYR A 163 9.12 2.32 2.01
CA TYR A 163 10.05 3.23 1.36
C TYR A 163 9.32 4.42 0.74
N PHE A 164 8.05 4.24 0.37
CA PHE A 164 7.24 5.24 -0.33
C PHE A 164 7.20 6.61 0.36
N LEU A 165 7.05 6.63 1.69
CA LEU A 165 6.92 7.87 2.47
C LEU A 165 8.24 8.36 3.08
N ALA A 166 9.35 7.66 2.85
CA ALA A 166 10.66 8.10 3.33
C ALA A 166 11.20 9.22 2.44
N GLY A 167 11.35 10.44 2.97
CA GLY A 167 11.98 11.58 2.31
C GLY A 167 13.45 11.75 2.72
N ASP A 168 14.13 12.72 2.11
CA ASP A 168 15.48 13.13 2.50
C ASP A 168 15.45 13.91 3.83
N THR A 169 14.39 14.69 4.06
CA THR A 169 14.21 15.52 5.27
C THR A 169 12.92 15.19 6.02
N ALA A 170 11.83 14.96 5.29
CA ALA A 170 10.54 14.52 5.82
C ALA A 170 10.67 13.12 6.42
N ARG A 171 10.41 13.04 7.73
CA ARG A 171 10.45 11.77 8.46
C ARG A 171 9.05 11.22 8.57
N GLN A 172 8.87 9.97 8.13
CA GLN A 172 7.61 9.26 8.28
C GLN A 172 7.28 9.10 9.78
N TYR A 173 6.08 9.54 10.17
CA TYR A 173 5.49 9.14 11.43
C TYR A 173 4.59 7.93 11.23
N ARG A 174 4.75 6.94 12.11
CA ARG A 174 3.98 5.69 12.04
C ARG A 174 2.89 5.69 13.08
N VAL A 175 1.68 5.39 12.65
CA VAL A 175 0.53 5.18 13.52
C VAL A 175 -0.02 3.77 13.31
N GLY A 176 -0.40 3.10 14.40
CA GLY A 176 -1.03 1.78 14.32
C GLY A 176 -2.51 1.90 13.97
N VAL A 177 -3.13 0.77 13.63
CA VAL A 177 -4.60 0.69 13.43
C VAL A 177 -5.41 1.01 14.69
N ASN A 178 -4.76 0.96 15.85
CA ASN A 178 -5.32 1.35 17.15
C ASN A 178 -4.96 2.80 17.55
N GLY A 179 -4.34 3.56 16.65
CA GLY A 179 -3.85 4.91 16.91
C GLY A 179 -2.36 4.97 17.30
N PRO A 180 -1.91 6.13 17.83
CA PRO A 180 -0.52 6.34 18.23
C PRO A 180 -0.10 5.37 19.34
N VAL A 181 1.10 4.80 19.25
CA VAL A 181 1.59 3.83 20.23
C VAL A 181 2.33 4.57 21.35
N ALA A 182 1.76 4.56 22.56
CA ALA A 182 2.38 5.16 23.73
C ALA A 182 3.39 4.21 24.40
N VAL A 183 4.43 4.77 25.01
CA VAL A 183 5.24 4.05 26.00
C VAL A 183 4.45 4.05 27.31
N ASN A 184 3.64 3.01 27.50
CA ASN A 184 2.69 2.94 28.63
C ASN A 184 3.36 3.20 30.00
N ALA A 185 4.59 2.73 30.20
CA ALA A 185 5.29 2.89 31.47
C ALA A 185 5.68 4.34 31.80
N LEU A 186 5.65 5.27 30.83
CA LEU A 186 5.86 6.71 31.06
C LEU A 186 4.62 7.45 31.58
N SER A 187 3.42 6.89 31.36
CA SER A 187 2.15 7.55 31.70
C SER A 187 1.26 6.75 32.65
N LYS A 188 1.53 5.45 32.82
CA LYS A 188 0.78 4.56 33.71
C LYS A 188 1.73 3.90 34.71
N PRO A 189 1.45 4.02 36.03
CA PRO A 189 2.15 3.25 37.04
C PRO A 189 2.16 1.76 36.69
N ALA A 190 3.30 1.11 36.86
CA ALA A 190 3.44 -0.32 36.66
C ALA A 190 3.67 -1.00 38.01
N PHE A 191 3.25 -2.26 38.12
CA PHE A 191 3.47 -3.07 39.34
C PHE A 191 2.96 -2.40 40.63
N GLY A 192 1.91 -1.58 40.54
CA GLY A 192 1.28 -0.93 41.69
C GLY A 192 2.00 0.32 42.23
N GLY A 193 3.01 0.85 41.54
CA GLY A 193 3.76 2.03 42.00
C GLY A 193 4.27 2.96 40.90
N ALA A 194 4.53 4.22 41.26
CA ALA A 194 5.03 5.25 40.33
C ALA A 194 6.56 5.23 40.12
N GLY A 195 7.30 4.39 40.86
CA GLY A 195 8.76 4.36 40.84
C GLY A 195 9.35 4.03 39.47
N LEU A 196 8.76 3.05 38.75
CA LEU A 196 9.20 2.72 37.39
C LEU A 196 8.97 3.88 36.42
N THR A 197 7.80 4.52 36.50
CA THR A 197 7.47 5.68 35.68
C THR A 197 8.42 6.85 35.94
N ALA A 198 8.75 7.12 37.20
CA ALA A 198 9.71 8.15 37.57
C ALA A 198 11.12 7.85 37.03
N ALA A 199 11.58 6.62 37.18
CA ALA A 199 12.89 6.19 36.68
C ALA A 199 13.00 6.28 35.15
N LEU A 200 11.96 5.85 34.42
CA LEU A 200 11.94 5.93 32.96
C LEU A 200 11.87 7.38 32.46
N ASN A 201 11.11 8.25 33.12
CA ASN A 201 11.09 9.68 32.80
C ASN A 201 12.47 10.32 33.08
N ALA A 202 13.14 9.95 34.17
CA ALA A 202 14.49 10.42 34.46
C ALA A 202 15.51 9.96 33.40
N LEU A 203 15.40 8.72 32.91
CA LEU A 203 16.24 8.20 31.83
C LEU A 203 15.97 8.91 30.50
N ALA A 204 14.70 9.15 30.16
CA ALA A 204 14.33 9.86 28.94
C ALA A 204 14.78 11.33 28.93
N GLY A 205 14.84 11.97 30.10
CA GLY A 205 15.27 13.35 30.27
C GLY A 205 16.78 13.56 30.48
N LYS A 206 17.58 12.48 30.47
CA LYS A 206 19.03 12.55 30.70
C LYS A 206 19.75 13.22 29.51
N SER A 207 20.84 13.93 29.77
CA SER A 207 21.83 14.31 28.74
C SER A 207 22.88 13.20 28.59
N ALA A 208 23.25 12.87 27.35
CA ALA A 208 24.23 11.82 27.08
C ALA A 208 25.45 12.37 26.33
N ASP A 209 26.63 11.98 26.79
CA ASP A 209 27.91 12.36 26.17
C ASP A 209 28.23 11.48 24.95
N HIS A 210 27.74 10.23 24.94
CA HIS A 210 27.95 9.31 23.83
C HIS A 210 26.96 9.57 22.68
N ALA A 211 27.48 9.75 21.46
CA ALA A 211 26.68 10.14 20.30
C ALA A 211 25.48 9.22 20.02
N MET A 212 25.62 7.90 20.18
CA MET A 212 24.49 6.97 19.98
C MET A 212 23.42 7.08 21.08
N GLU A 213 23.83 7.34 22.32
CA GLU A 213 22.88 7.50 23.44
C GLU A 213 22.14 8.85 23.28
N ALA A 214 22.85 9.90 22.88
CA ALA A 214 22.26 11.20 22.57
C ALA A 214 21.25 11.12 21.41
N ASP A 215 21.60 10.44 20.32
CA ASP A 215 20.67 10.25 19.19
C ASP A 215 19.45 9.40 19.58
N TYR A 216 19.67 8.32 20.34
CA TYR A 216 18.57 7.49 20.87
C TYR A 216 17.60 8.31 21.72
N LEU A 217 18.10 9.12 22.66
CA LEU A 217 17.28 9.97 23.52
C LEU A 217 16.55 11.06 22.73
N SER A 218 17.19 11.63 21.70
CA SER A 218 16.56 12.58 20.78
C SER A 218 15.38 11.93 20.02
N VAL A 219 15.58 10.73 19.47
CA VAL A 219 14.52 9.96 18.79
C VAL A 219 13.40 9.57 19.75
N LEU A 220 13.73 9.14 20.97
CA LEU A 220 12.76 8.78 22.00
C LEU A 220 11.87 9.99 22.37
N ASN A 221 12.47 11.13 22.73
CA ASN A 221 11.74 12.34 23.12
C ASN A 221 10.87 12.90 21.99
N ARG A 222 11.38 12.88 20.75
CA ARG A 222 10.58 13.22 19.56
C ARG A 222 9.38 12.28 19.40
N SER A 223 9.57 10.98 19.62
CA SER A 223 8.50 9.98 19.48
C SER A 223 7.40 10.16 20.53
N ILE A 224 7.78 10.44 21.79
CA ILE A 224 6.84 10.75 22.88
C ILE A 224 6.03 12.01 22.56
N SER A 225 6.71 13.08 22.14
CA SER A 225 6.05 14.36 21.82
C SER A 225 5.08 14.23 20.66
N ALA A 226 5.48 13.57 19.57
CA ALA A 226 4.62 13.34 18.41
C ALA A 226 3.43 12.41 18.76
N GLN A 227 3.64 11.39 19.60
CA GLN A 227 2.54 10.56 20.10
C GLN A 227 1.50 11.39 20.86
N ALA A 228 1.93 12.23 21.80
CA ALA A 228 1.02 13.08 22.57
C ALA A 228 0.23 14.05 21.69
N GLN A 229 0.91 14.70 20.72
CA GLN A 229 0.28 15.61 19.77
C GLN A 229 -0.81 14.92 18.94
N LEU A 230 -0.48 13.77 18.32
CA LEU A 230 -1.44 13.05 17.49
C LEU A 230 -2.59 12.45 18.32
N THR A 231 -2.31 11.93 19.52
CA THR A 231 -3.37 11.45 20.42
C THR A 231 -4.35 12.56 20.80
N GLY A 232 -3.84 13.77 21.08
CA GLY A 232 -4.68 14.93 21.36
C GLY A 232 -5.54 15.32 20.16
N ALA A 233 -4.95 15.39 18.96
CA ALA A 233 -5.66 15.73 17.73
C ALA A 233 -6.79 14.73 17.40
N LEU A 234 -6.55 13.43 17.59
CA LEU A 234 -7.53 12.38 17.28
C LEU A 234 -8.67 12.27 18.30
N ALA A 235 -8.53 12.81 19.52
CA ALA A 235 -9.50 12.62 20.60
C ALA A 235 -10.87 13.27 20.30
N GLY A 236 -10.90 14.36 19.53
CA GLY A 236 -12.12 15.09 19.16
C GLY A 236 -12.76 14.62 17.85
N VAL A 237 -12.16 13.67 17.13
CA VAL A 237 -12.60 13.32 15.77
C VAL A 237 -13.70 12.28 15.79
N SER A 238 -14.86 12.65 15.25
CA SER A 238 -15.97 11.75 14.95
C SER A 238 -16.18 11.65 13.45
N LEU A 239 -16.20 10.42 12.92
CA LEU A 239 -16.39 10.17 11.49
C LEU A 239 -17.87 9.87 11.21
N VAL A 240 -18.43 10.55 10.21
CA VAL A 240 -19.81 10.31 9.74
C VAL A 240 -19.90 9.02 8.93
N THR A 241 -18.88 8.71 8.12
CA THR A 241 -18.81 7.48 7.32
C THR A 241 -18.22 6.34 8.14
N PRO A 242 -18.97 5.26 8.39
CA PRO A 242 -18.47 4.16 9.19
C PRO A 242 -17.72 3.15 8.31
N PHE A 243 -16.51 2.78 8.70
CA PHE A 243 -15.66 1.83 7.97
C PHE A 243 -15.88 0.35 8.38
N ARG A 244 -16.63 0.10 9.46
CA ARG A 244 -16.84 -1.24 10.06
C ARG A 244 -18.24 -1.84 9.84
N THR A 245 -19.07 -1.28 8.96
CA THR A 245 -20.50 -1.62 8.89
C THR A 245 -20.85 -2.92 8.19
N ASN A 246 -19.94 -3.50 7.39
CA ASN A 246 -20.18 -4.80 6.78
C ASN A 246 -19.54 -5.89 7.64
N SER A 247 -20.32 -6.89 8.07
CA SER A 247 -19.83 -8.03 8.87
C SER A 247 -18.69 -8.80 8.19
N ALA A 248 -18.59 -8.76 6.86
CA ALA A 248 -17.47 -9.34 6.11
C ALA A 248 -16.16 -8.53 6.21
N LEU A 249 -16.24 -7.25 6.61
CA LEU A 249 -15.12 -6.31 6.71
C LEU A 249 -14.86 -5.81 8.14
N ALA A 250 -15.76 -6.13 9.09
CA ALA A 250 -15.72 -5.66 10.48
C ALA A 250 -14.48 -6.14 11.26
N SER A 251 -13.80 -7.17 10.76
CA SER A 251 -12.55 -7.73 11.29
C SER A 251 -11.40 -7.70 10.27
N HIS A 252 -11.54 -6.92 9.18
CA HIS A 252 -10.51 -6.82 8.14
C HIS A 252 -9.54 -5.66 8.41
N THR A 253 -8.24 -5.94 8.37
CA THR A 253 -7.17 -4.99 8.70
C THR A 253 -7.20 -3.71 7.86
N LEU A 254 -7.64 -3.80 6.60
CA LEU A 254 -7.81 -2.64 5.72
C LEU A 254 -8.89 -1.66 6.22
N SER A 255 -10.01 -2.16 6.76
CA SER A 255 -11.08 -1.31 7.30
C SER A 255 -10.58 -0.49 8.49
N ASP A 256 -9.77 -1.12 9.35
CA ASP A 256 -9.17 -0.43 10.48
C ASP A 256 -8.11 0.59 10.05
N GLN A 257 -7.31 0.27 9.02
CA GLN A 257 -6.36 1.22 8.42
C GLN A 257 -7.09 2.44 7.84
N LEU A 258 -8.12 2.24 7.02
CA LEU A 258 -8.89 3.34 6.42
C LEU A 258 -9.58 4.20 7.48
N ASN A 259 -10.10 3.58 8.55
CA ASN A 259 -10.67 4.30 9.68
C ASN A 259 -9.64 5.24 10.35
N VAL A 260 -8.41 4.78 10.59
CA VAL A 260 -7.37 5.63 11.16
C VAL A 260 -6.93 6.71 10.18
N VAL A 261 -6.76 6.39 8.89
CA VAL A 261 -6.45 7.40 7.85
C VAL A 261 -7.50 8.51 7.85
N ALA A 262 -8.78 8.15 7.83
CA ALA A 262 -9.87 9.12 7.84
C ALA A 262 -9.85 9.99 9.11
N LYS A 263 -9.54 9.40 10.29
CA LYS A 263 -9.41 10.18 11.52
C LYS A 263 -8.24 11.16 11.49
N VAL A 264 -7.11 10.76 10.93
CA VAL A 264 -5.92 11.61 10.77
C VAL A 264 -6.18 12.77 9.80
N ILE A 265 -6.95 12.55 8.74
CA ILE A 265 -7.34 13.61 7.80
C ILE A 265 -8.30 14.62 8.44
N ALA A 266 -9.16 14.15 9.34
CA ALA A 266 -10.19 14.97 9.98
C ALA A 266 -9.73 15.68 11.27
N SER A 267 -8.51 15.40 11.76
CA SER A 267 -7.93 15.99 12.97
C SER A 267 -7.25 17.33 12.77
#